data_AF-A0A0Q4H9G6-F1
#
_entry.id   AF-A0A0Q4H9G6-F1
#
_cell.length_a   1.000
_cell.length_b   1.000
_cell.length_c   1.000
_cell.angle_alpha   90.00
_cell.angle_beta   90.00
_cell.angle_gamma   90.00
#
_symmetry.space_group_name_H-M   'P 1'
#
loop_
_entity.id
_entity.type
_entity.pdbx_description
1 polymer ?
#
loop_
_entity_poly.entity_id
_entity_poly.type
_entity_poly.pdbx_seq_one_letter_code
_entity_poly.pdbx_strand_id
1 'polypeptide(L)'
;MTAIPSFAYELRLLQQLRPEYAERIPYIIGLICGHQKTANYALQLAWRAGIHPEDLEEIDFRKKIPGRPSNKYATELRGNVNGQVVTAEATELFGMDWGLGMFKANFSDFTEDAFNETADIVLGDAWLPQYTADSRGTNVVITRSAELHDLVTSASQRGRLKLEIISPKLMMQSQTGLMRQNFQEVSARYNYLAKRGEYVPAIRRPSRKRVSMLRRRIQIERLRTSRVSHDAWLLAVRADDLAAFDRRMEAPIERYRRAQRTERRLRKPREALGRLWRKLQSRSALIAASIRGARS
;
A
#
# COMPACT_ATOMS: atom_id res chain seq x y z
N MET A 1 -12.01 -17.97 -4.88
CA MET A 1 -11.89 -17.15 -3.65
C MET A 1 -11.11 -15.89 -3.95
N THR A 2 -11.46 -14.73 -3.39
CA THR A 2 -10.63 -13.52 -3.41
C THR A 2 -9.88 -13.34 -2.11
N ALA A 3 -8.59 -13.01 -2.17
CA ALA A 3 -7.76 -12.89 -0.96
C ALA A 3 -6.65 -11.86 -1.12
N ILE A 4 -6.25 -11.24 0.00
CA ILE A 4 -4.99 -10.50 0.11
C ILE A 4 -3.83 -11.47 0.44
N PRO A 5 -2.56 -11.05 0.42
CA PRO A 5 -1.43 -11.98 0.51
C PRO A 5 -1.42 -12.91 1.73
N SER A 6 -1.74 -12.41 2.92
CA SER A 6 -1.77 -13.24 4.14
C SER A 6 -2.82 -14.35 4.05
N PHE A 7 -4.05 -14.00 3.67
CA PHE A 7 -5.12 -14.99 3.53
C PHE A 7 -4.89 -15.96 2.37
N ALA A 8 -4.34 -15.50 1.24
CA ALA A 8 -4.00 -16.38 0.13
C ALA A 8 -2.97 -17.44 0.56
N TYR A 9 -1.97 -17.02 1.33
CA TYR A 9 -0.99 -17.93 1.91
C TYR A 9 -1.61 -18.94 2.89
N GLU A 10 -2.45 -18.48 3.81
CA GLU A 10 -3.17 -19.35 4.76
C GLU A 10 -4.07 -20.37 4.04
N LEU A 11 -4.74 -19.97 2.95
CA LEU A 11 -5.54 -20.88 2.14
C LEU A 11 -4.70 -21.94 1.44
N ARG A 12 -3.51 -21.59 0.92
CA ARG A 12 -2.60 -22.58 0.37
C ARG A 12 -2.07 -23.56 1.41
N LEU A 13 -1.77 -23.06 2.62
CA LEU A 13 -1.41 -23.95 3.74
C LEU A 13 -2.56 -24.88 4.11
N LEU A 14 -3.79 -24.37 4.16
CA LEU A 14 -4.98 -25.19 4.40
C LEU A 14 -5.11 -26.28 3.32
N GLN A 15 -4.96 -25.93 2.04
CA GLN A 15 -5.03 -26.88 0.93
C GLN A 15 -3.93 -27.95 0.99
N GLN A 16 -2.74 -27.62 1.51
CA GLN A 16 -1.68 -28.62 1.74
C GLN A 16 -2.02 -29.58 2.89
N LEU A 17 -2.66 -29.07 3.95
CA LEU A 17 -3.05 -29.86 5.12
C LEU A 17 -4.34 -30.66 4.91
N ARG A 18 -5.20 -30.18 4.02
CA ARG A 18 -6.56 -30.65 3.75
C ARG A 18 -6.84 -30.54 2.24
N PRO A 19 -6.40 -31.51 1.44
CA PRO A 19 -6.49 -31.47 -0.02
C PRO A 19 -7.91 -31.29 -0.57
N GLU A 20 -8.95 -31.65 0.17
CA GLU A 20 -10.35 -31.44 -0.21
C GLU A 20 -10.69 -29.95 -0.42
N TYR A 21 -9.95 -29.03 0.20
CA TYR A 21 -10.12 -27.59 -0.04
C TYR A 21 -9.46 -27.13 -1.35
N ALA A 22 -8.57 -27.92 -1.95
CA ALA A 22 -8.04 -27.61 -3.28
C ALA A 22 -9.13 -27.81 -4.35
N GLU A 23 -9.93 -28.87 -4.22
CA GLU A 23 -11.07 -29.14 -5.10
C GLU A 23 -12.18 -28.10 -4.94
N ARG A 24 -12.45 -27.68 -3.70
CA ARG A 24 -13.51 -26.69 -3.39
C ARG A 24 -13.10 -25.25 -3.67
N ILE A 25 -11.80 -24.95 -3.63
CA ILE A 25 -11.24 -23.62 -3.87
C ILE A 25 -10.21 -23.74 -5.01
N PRO A 26 -10.68 -23.97 -6.26
CA PRO A 26 -9.80 -24.23 -7.39
C PRO A 26 -8.93 -23.01 -7.74
N TYR A 27 -9.47 -21.80 -7.52
CA TYR A 27 -8.74 -20.55 -7.79
C TYR A 27 -8.76 -19.57 -6.62
N ILE A 28 -7.61 -18.97 -6.38
CA ILE A 28 -7.38 -17.83 -5.50
C ILE A 28 -7.07 -16.60 -6.37
N ILE A 29 -7.97 -15.62 -6.35
CA ILE A 29 -7.84 -14.31 -6.98
C ILE A 29 -7.22 -13.37 -5.95
N GLY A 30 -5.94 -13.05 -6.16
CA GLY A 30 -5.14 -12.21 -5.29
C GLY A 30 -5.38 -10.72 -5.51
N LEU A 31 -5.42 -9.94 -4.44
CA LEU A 31 -5.31 -8.48 -4.49
C LEU A 31 -3.91 -8.03 -4.06
N ILE A 32 -3.33 -7.06 -4.77
CA ILE A 32 -2.17 -6.31 -4.29
C ILE A 32 -2.59 -5.51 -3.07
N CYS A 33 -1.94 -5.75 -1.93
CA CYS A 33 -2.32 -5.14 -0.66
C CYS A 33 -1.17 -4.34 -0.07
N GLY A 34 -1.42 -3.07 0.23
CA GLY A 34 -0.46 -2.18 0.90
C GLY A 34 -0.30 -2.49 2.38
N HIS A 35 -1.42 -2.66 3.06
CA HIS A 35 -1.57 -3.13 4.44
C HIS A 35 -3.05 -3.16 4.79
N GLN A 36 -3.43 -4.00 5.75
CA GLN A 36 -4.78 -3.98 6.31
C GLN A 36 -4.91 -2.97 7.44
N LYS A 37 -6.12 -2.42 7.56
CA LYS A 37 -6.59 -1.59 8.66
C LYS A 37 -7.62 -2.37 9.46
N THR A 38 -7.77 -2.07 10.74
CA THR A 38 -8.94 -2.50 11.52
C THR A 38 -10.17 -1.65 11.16
N ALA A 39 -11.36 -2.12 11.55
CA ALA A 39 -12.62 -1.39 11.35
C ALA A 39 -12.59 0.04 11.92
N ASN A 40 -11.82 0.27 12.99
CA ASN A 40 -11.65 1.58 13.62
C ASN A 40 -11.16 2.66 12.65
N TYR A 41 -10.46 2.29 11.57
CA TYR A 41 -10.12 3.24 10.52
C TYR A 41 -11.36 3.81 9.83
N ALA A 42 -12.34 2.96 9.47
CA ALA A 42 -13.60 3.39 8.88
C ALA A 42 -14.41 4.22 9.88
N LEU A 43 -14.54 3.71 11.10
CA LEU A 43 -15.33 4.35 12.16
C LEU A 43 -14.80 5.75 12.50
N GLN A 44 -13.48 5.94 12.55
CA GLN A 44 -12.93 7.28 12.81
C GLN A 44 -13.20 8.27 11.67
N LEU A 45 -13.33 7.80 10.42
CA LEU A 45 -13.64 8.65 9.28
C LEU A 45 -15.11 9.03 9.29
N ALA A 46 -15.98 8.07 9.60
CA ALA A 46 -17.42 8.30 9.81
C ALA A 46 -17.66 9.34 10.90
N TRP A 47 -17.04 9.16 12.07
CA TRP A 47 -17.25 10.08 13.20
C TRP A 47 -16.81 11.50 12.89
N ARG A 48 -15.69 11.66 12.17
CA ARG A 48 -15.24 12.96 11.65
C ARG A 48 -16.17 13.58 10.62
N ALA A 49 -16.88 12.75 9.88
CA ALA A 49 -17.85 13.18 8.88
C ALA A 49 -19.24 13.45 9.50
N GLY A 50 -19.36 13.40 10.83
CA GLY A 50 -20.61 13.66 11.55
C GLY A 50 -21.51 12.44 11.73
N ILE A 51 -21.03 11.23 11.43
CA ILE A 51 -21.76 9.98 11.61
C ILE A 51 -21.13 9.23 12.79
N HIS A 52 -21.83 9.13 13.93
CA HIS A 52 -21.30 8.43 15.10
C HIS A 52 -20.94 6.96 14.75
N PRO A 53 -19.91 6.35 15.35
CA PRO A 53 -19.47 4.99 14.98
C PRO A 53 -20.56 3.92 15.00
N GLU A 54 -21.55 4.04 15.89
CA GLU A 54 -22.69 3.10 15.98
C GLU A 54 -23.71 3.28 14.85
N ASP A 55 -23.69 4.43 14.20
CA ASP A 55 -24.64 4.83 13.16
C ASP A 55 -24.11 4.60 11.74
N LEU A 56 -22.86 4.11 11.60
CA LEU A 56 -22.25 3.84 10.30
C LEU A 56 -22.83 2.55 9.68
N GLU A 57 -23.38 2.67 8.47
CA GLU A 57 -23.98 1.55 7.75
C GLU A 57 -23.13 1.10 6.55
N GLU A 58 -22.59 2.04 5.78
CA GLU A 58 -21.83 1.75 4.56
C GLU A 58 -20.63 2.67 4.39
N ILE A 59 -19.57 2.13 3.77
CA ILE A 59 -18.39 2.89 3.37
C ILE A 59 -17.88 2.45 2.00
N ASP A 60 -17.69 3.41 1.10
CA ASP A 60 -16.89 3.24 -0.11
C ASP A 60 -15.58 4.01 0.07
N PHE A 61 -14.48 3.28 0.30
CA PHE A 61 -13.15 3.88 0.44
C PHE A 61 -12.63 4.56 -0.83
N ARG A 62 -13.26 4.32 -1.98
CA ARG A 62 -12.74 4.71 -3.29
C ARG A 62 -13.84 5.10 -4.29
N LYS A 63 -14.69 6.04 -3.89
CA LYS A 63 -15.61 6.70 -4.81
C LYS A 63 -14.82 7.46 -5.88
N LYS A 64 -14.99 7.05 -7.14
CA LYS A 64 -14.32 7.67 -8.29
C LYS A 64 -14.87 9.06 -8.55
N ILE A 65 -14.00 10.02 -8.87
CA ILE A 65 -14.40 11.39 -9.20
C ILE A 65 -14.15 11.64 -10.69
N PRO A 66 -15.21 11.77 -11.52
CA PRO A 66 -15.06 12.03 -12.95
C PRO A 66 -14.17 13.24 -13.24
N GLY A 67 -13.34 13.15 -14.27
CA GLY A 67 -12.41 14.24 -14.66
C GLY A 67 -11.22 14.45 -13.73
N ARG A 68 -11.09 13.67 -12.64
CA ARG A 68 -9.92 13.70 -11.75
C ARG A 68 -8.99 12.51 -12.02
N PRO A 69 -7.69 12.65 -11.74
CA PRO A 69 -6.78 11.51 -11.83
C PRO A 69 -7.21 10.34 -10.94
N SER A 70 -6.95 9.08 -11.31
CA SER A 70 -7.39 7.88 -10.57
C SER A 70 -6.83 7.74 -9.15
N ASN A 71 -5.77 8.48 -8.81
CA ASN A 71 -5.23 8.59 -7.46
C ASN A 71 -5.89 9.70 -6.62
N LYS A 72 -6.90 10.39 -7.17
CA LYS A 72 -7.74 11.39 -6.52
C LYS A 72 -9.18 10.87 -6.49
N TYR A 73 -9.50 10.16 -5.42
CA TYR A 73 -10.82 9.59 -5.14
C TYR A 73 -11.33 10.12 -3.80
N ALA A 74 -12.64 10.03 -3.60
CA ALA A 74 -13.27 10.33 -2.32
C ALA A 74 -13.49 9.03 -1.53
N THR A 75 -13.68 9.17 -0.23
CA THR A 75 -14.33 8.18 0.61
C THR A 75 -15.76 8.62 0.85
N GLU A 76 -16.72 7.78 0.49
CA GLU A 76 -18.13 7.97 0.78
C GLU A 76 -18.50 7.18 2.02
N LEU A 77 -19.27 7.81 2.90
CA LEU A 77 -19.73 7.27 4.17
C LEU A 77 -21.23 7.44 4.22
N ARG A 78 -21.97 6.38 4.55
CA ARG A 78 -23.43 6.44 4.76
C ARG A 78 -23.79 5.90 6.13
N GLY A 79 -24.66 6.60 6.83
CA GLY A 79 -25.14 6.19 8.14
C GLY A 79 -26.48 6.83 8.49
N ASN A 80 -27.03 6.45 9.63
CA ASN A 80 -28.33 6.93 10.10
C ASN A 80 -28.16 7.88 11.28
N VAL A 81 -28.39 9.17 11.07
CA VAL A 81 -28.30 10.19 12.12
C VAL A 81 -29.71 10.70 12.43
N ASN A 82 -30.19 10.45 13.65
CA ASN A 82 -31.52 10.86 14.11
C ASN A 82 -32.68 10.39 13.20
N GLY A 83 -32.60 9.18 12.67
CA GLY A 83 -33.61 8.60 11.79
C GLY A 83 -33.50 9.04 10.32
N GLN A 84 -32.46 9.78 9.95
CA GLN A 84 -32.21 10.23 8.58
C GLN A 84 -30.92 9.62 8.03
N VAL A 85 -30.98 9.16 6.77
CA VAL A 85 -29.80 8.70 6.05
C VAL A 85 -28.92 9.91 5.71
N VAL A 86 -27.71 9.92 6.27
CA VAL A 86 -26.67 10.92 5.98
C VAL A 86 -25.63 10.30 5.07
N THR A 87 -25.26 11.00 4.01
CA THR A 87 -24.13 10.65 3.13
C THR A 87 -23.08 11.74 3.20
N ALA A 88 -21.84 11.38 3.50
CA ALA A 88 -20.72 12.28 3.55
C ALA A 88 -19.62 11.83 2.58
N GLU A 89 -19.10 12.79 1.81
CA GLU A 89 -17.96 12.56 0.91
C GLU A 89 -16.74 13.32 1.42
N ALA A 90 -15.65 12.59 1.59
CA ALA A 90 -14.39 13.12 2.06
C ALA A 90 -13.29 12.87 1.03
N THR A 91 -12.66 13.95 0.55
CA THR A 91 -11.42 13.84 -0.24
C THR A 91 -10.19 14.01 0.64
N GLU A 92 -10.31 14.77 1.73
CA GLU A 92 -9.26 14.98 2.73
C GLU A 92 -9.88 15.09 4.12
N LEU A 93 -9.54 14.15 5.02
CA LEU A 93 -9.82 14.21 6.45
C LEU A 93 -8.55 13.86 7.23
N PHE A 94 -8.52 14.28 8.49
CA PHE A 94 -7.47 13.87 9.40
C PHE A 94 -7.39 12.33 9.49
N GLY A 95 -6.18 11.79 9.29
CA GLY A 95 -5.93 10.36 9.35
C GLY A 95 -6.13 9.59 8.04
N MET A 96 -6.61 10.23 6.96
CA MET A 96 -6.75 9.57 5.64
C MET A 96 -5.42 9.24 4.93
N ASP A 97 -4.30 9.83 5.38
CA ASP A 97 -3.00 9.49 4.84
C ASP A 97 -2.61 8.06 5.23
N TRP A 98 -2.77 7.13 4.28
CA TRP A 98 -2.34 5.73 4.38
C TRP A 98 -0.89 5.56 4.85
N GLY A 99 -0.03 6.55 4.58
CA GLY A 99 1.34 6.61 5.04
C GLY A 99 1.48 6.61 6.56
N LEU A 100 0.55 7.23 7.29
CA LEU A 100 0.62 7.41 8.76
C LEU A 100 0.71 6.08 9.51
N GLY A 101 0.12 5.02 8.94
CA GLY A 101 0.08 3.71 9.59
C GLY A 101 -0.96 3.60 10.72
N MET A 102 -1.84 4.59 10.89
CA MET A 102 -2.96 4.51 11.84
C MET A 102 -3.80 3.26 11.61
N PHE A 103 -4.24 2.61 12.68
CA PHE A 103 -5.08 1.41 12.70
C PHE A 103 -4.56 0.23 11.89
N LYS A 104 -3.27 0.22 11.55
CA LYS A 104 -2.70 -0.88 10.79
C LYS A 104 -2.73 -2.16 11.64
N ALA A 105 -3.16 -3.27 11.05
CA ALA A 105 -3.11 -4.56 11.73
C ALA A 105 -1.66 -5.03 11.91
N ASN A 106 -1.33 -5.61 13.06
CA ASN A 106 0.05 -5.92 13.44
C ASN A 106 0.80 -6.80 12.41
N PHE A 107 0.15 -7.83 11.85
CA PHE A 107 0.77 -8.71 10.85
C PHE A 107 1.14 -7.97 9.55
N SER A 108 0.45 -6.88 9.22
CA SER A 108 0.72 -6.12 7.99
C SER A 108 2.08 -5.40 8.03
N ASP A 109 2.74 -5.30 9.19
CA ASP A 109 4.10 -4.76 9.30
C ASP A 109 5.20 -5.76 8.93
N PHE A 110 4.87 -7.05 8.83
CA PHE A 110 5.85 -8.11 8.58
C PHE A 110 5.62 -8.88 7.30
N THR A 111 4.54 -8.59 6.56
CA THR A 111 4.34 -9.19 5.24
C THR A 111 5.42 -8.73 4.27
N GLU A 112 6.09 -9.71 3.65
CA GLU A 112 7.06 -9.51 2.56
C GLU A 112 6.43 -9.72 1.19
N ASP A 113 5.22 -10.28 1.15
CA ASP A 113 4.51 -10.57 -0.08
C ASP A 113 3.78 -9.31 -0.59
N ALA A 114 4.33 -8.72 -1.64
CA ALA A 114 3.79 -7.52 -2.28
C ALA A 114 2.82 -7.84 -3.42
N PHE A 115 2.93 -9.01 -4.04
CA PHE A 115 2.25 -9.36 -5.29
C PHE A 115 1.43 -10.64 -5.16
N ASN A 116 1.04 -10.99 -3.94
CA ASN A 116 0.18 -12.12 -3.63
C ASN A 116 0.71 -13.40 -4.30
N GLU A 117 1.94 -13.78 -3.92
CA GLU A 117 2.81 -14.76 -4.58
C GLU A 117 2.15 -16.14 -4.74
N THR A 118 1.17 -16.45 -3.88
CA THR A 118 0.48 -17.75 -3.80
C THR A 118 -0.88 -17.79 -4.48
N ALA A 119 -1.35 -16.67 -5.03
CA ALA A 119 -2.59 -16.59 -5.80
C ALA A 119 -2.41 -17.02 -7.27
N ASP A 120 -3.47 -17.53 -7.89
CA ASP A 120 -3.48 -18.01 -9.29
C ASP A 120 -3.53 -16.87 -10.30
N ILE A 121 -4.20 -15.77 -9.93
CA ILE A 121 -4.24 -14.51 -10.66
C ILE A 121 -4.21 -13.38 -9.65
N VAL A 122 -3.58 -12.25 -9.98
CA VAL A 122 -3.43 -11.10 -9.07
C VAL A 122 -3.84 -9.84 -9.77
N LEU A 123 -4.62 -9.02 -9.08
CA LEU A 123 -5.10 -7.73 -9.52
C LEU A 123 -4.61 -6.63 -8.57
N GLY A 124 -4.30 -5.47 -9.13
CA GLY A 124 -4.05 -4.27 -8.35
C GLY A 124 -4.11 -3.02 -9.20
N ASP A 125 -3.95 -1.86 -8.60
CA ASP A 125 -3.96 -0.60 -9.33
C ASP A 125 -2.62 -0.35 -10.03
N ALA A 126 -2.69 0.12 -11.26
CA ALA A 126 -1.51 0.54 -12.00
C ALA A 126 -1.10 1.97 -11.59
N TRP A 127 -0.36 2.13 -10.49
CA TRP A 127 0.17 3.45 -10.07
C TRP A 127 1.35 3.90 -10.94
N LEU A 128 1.10 4.06 -12.23
CA LEU A 128 2.05 4.51 -13.22
C LEU A 128 1.54 5.81 -13.87
N PRO A 129 2.43 6.79 -14.13
CA PRO A 129 2.03 8.10 -14.64
C PRO A 129 1.15 8.04 -15.89
N GLN A 130 1.44 7.11 -16.81
CA GLN A 130 0.69 6.96 -18.05
C GLN A 130 -0.78 6.49 -17.88
N TYR A 131 -1.14 5.92 -16.74
CA TYR A 131 -2.51 5.46 -16.47
C TYR A 131 -3.26 6.33 -15.47
N THR A 132 -2.56 7.28 -14.83
CA THR A 132 -3.13 8.02 -13.70
C THR A 132 -4.16 9.07 -14.14
N ALA A 133 -4.13 9.51 -15.41
CA ALA A 133 -5.02 10.56 -15.91
C ALA A 133 -6.50 10.13 -16.03
N ASP A 134 -6.78 8.83 -16.24
CA ASP A 134 -8.16 8.34 -16.37
C ASP A 134 -8.76 8.05 -14.98
N SER A 135 -9.80 8.80 -14.60
CA SER A 135 -10.55 8.61 -13.35
C SER A 135 -11.09 7.19 -13.11
N ARG A 136 -11.33 6.42 -14.19
CA ARG A 136 -11.82 5.05 -14.11
C ARG A 136 -10.76 4.08 -13.57
N GLY A 137 -9.48 4.44 -13.74
CA GLY A 137 -8.34 3.64 -13.33
C GLY A 137 -7.98 2.54 -14.32
N THR A 138 -6.76 2.03 -14.17
CA THR A 138 -6.22 0.86 -14.89
C THR A 138 -5.68 -0.12 -13.88
N ASN A 139 -5.89 -1.41 -14.13
CA ASN A 139 -5.35 -2.47 -13.28
C ASN A 139 -4.08 -3.06 -13.87
N VAL A 140 -3.17 -3.47 -12.98
CA VAL A 140 -2.14 -4.45 -13.30
C VAL A 140 -2.67 -5.85 -13.02
N VAL A 141 -2.27 -6.82 -13.85
CA VAL A 141 -2.65 -8.22 -13.71
C VAL A 141 -1.40 -9.11 -13.77
N ILE A 142 -1.32 -10.11 -12.90
CA ILE A 142 -0.35 -11.22 -12.99
C ILE A 142 -1.15 -12.51 -13.07
N THR A 143 -0.94 -13.31 -14.11
CA THR A 143 -1.52 -14.65 -14.24
C THR A 143 -0.47 -15.70 -13.94
N ARG A 144 -0.76 -16.67 -13.06
CA ARG A 144 0.10 -17.81 -12.72
C ARG A 144 -0.51 -19.14 -13.13
N SER A 145 -1.84 -19.26 -13.08
CA SER A 145 -2.57 -20.39 -13.66
C SER A 145 -2.64 -20.25 -15.19
N ALA A 146 -2.30 -21.33 -15.91
CA ALA A 146 -2.40 -21.38 -17.37
C ALA A 146 -3.85 -21.16 -17.84
N GLU A 147 -4.81 -21.79 -17.18
CA GLU A 147 -6.22 -21.63 -17.53
C GLU A 147 -6.73 -20.20 -17.35
N LEU A 148 -6.35 -19.54 -16.24
CA LEU A 148 -6.72 -18.14 -16.02
C LEU A 148 -5.98 -17.20 -16.98
N HIS A 149 -4.77 -17.54 -17.39
CA HIS A 149 -4.06 -16.83 -18.44
C HIS A 149 -4.84 -16.89 -19.75
N ASP A 150 -5.24 -18.08 -20.18
CA ASP A 150 -6.00 -18.31 -21.41
C ASP A 150 -7.37 -17.62 -21.37
N LEU A 151 -8.03 -17.61 -20.21
CA LEU A 151 -9.27 -16.89 -20.00
C LEU A 151 -9.11 -15.38 -20.27
N VAL A 152 -8.08 -14.78 -19.69
CA VAL A 152 -7.79 -13.34 -19.79
C VAL A 152 -7.37 -12.96 -21.22
N THR A 153 -6.48 -13.73 -21.83
CA THR A 153 -6.02 -13.47 -23.21
C THR A 153 -7.13 -13.66 -24.22
N SER A 154 -7.95 -14.71 -24.10
CA SER A 154 -9.12 -14.95 -24.95
C SER A 154 -10.17 -13.84 -24.82
N ALA A 155 -10.40 -13.34 -23.60
CA ALA A 155 -11.27 -12.19 -23.41
C ALA A 155 -10.72 -10.91 -24.07
N SER A 156 -9.40 -10.73 -24.12
CA SER A 156 -8.77 -9.64 -24.88
C SER A 156 -8.98 -9.80 -26.39
N GLN A 157 -8.78 -11.00 -26.92
CA GLN A 157 -8.96 -11.31 -28.35
C GLN A 157 -10.41 -11.08 -28.80
N ARG A 158 -11.38 -11.38 -27.93
CA ARG A 158 -12.81 -11.11 -28.16
C ARG A 158 -13.23 -9.65 -27.92
N GLY A 159 -12.29 -8.73 -27.69
CA GLY A 159 -12.58 -7.31 -27.48
C GLY A 159 -13.29 -6.98 -26.16
N ARG A 160 -13.39 -7.93 -25.22
CA ARG A 160 -14.04 -7.71 -23.91
C ARG A 160 -13.16 -6.95 -22.92
N LEU A 161 -11.85 -6.93 -23.17
CA LEU A 161 -10.88 -6.23 -22.33
C LEU A 161 -9.70 -5.75 -23.18
N LYS A 162 -9.04 -4.67 -22.74
CA LYS A 162 -7.83 -4.15 -23.35
C LYS A 162 -6.63 -4.56 -22.51
N LEU A 163 -5.71 -5.32 -23.10
CA LEU A 163 -4.43 -5.68 -22.46
C LEU A 163 -3.27 -4.91 -23.06
N GLU A 164 -2.33 -4.56 -22.19
CA GLU A 164 -1.00 -4.09 -22.54
C GLU A 164 -0.01 -4.95 -21.76
N ILE A 165 0.94 -5.57 -22.47
CA ILE A 165 2.01 -6.35 -21.83
C ILE A 165 3.06 -5.39 -21.28
N ILE A 166 3.27 -5.43 -19.97
CA ILE A 166 4.27 -4.62 -19.28
C ILE A 166 5.43 -5.47 -18.78
N SER A 167 6.63 -4.89 -18.73
CA SER A 167 7.80 -5.56 -18.16
C SER A 167 7.68 -5.77 -16.64
N PRO A 168 8.35 -6.77 -16.06
CA PRO A 168 8.43 -6.94 -14.61
C PRO A 168 8.94 -5.70 -13.88
N LYS A 169 9.86 -4.95 -14.51
CA LYS A 169 10.37 -3.68 -13.96
C LYS A 169 9.26 -2.64 -13.84
N LEU A 170 8.41 -2.52 -14.86
CA LEU A 170 7.30 -1.58 -14.85
C LEU A 170 6.21 -2.00 -13.85
N MET A 171 5.98 -3.31 -13.70
CA MET A 171 5.12 -3.88 -12.66
C MET A 171 5.61 -3.49 -11.25
N MET A 172 6.91 -3.66 -10.97
CA MET A 172 7.51 -3.21 -9.70
C MET A 172 7.44 -1.70 -9.51
N GLN A 173 7.56 -0.92 -10.59
CA GLN A 173 7.42 0.54 -10.56
C GLN A 173 5.99 0.97 -10.22
N SER A 174 4.98 0.21 -10.64
CA SER A 174 3.59 0.47 -10.25
C SER A 174 3.36 0.34 -8.75
N GLN A 175 4.23 -0.38 -8.02
CA GLN A 175 4.10 -0.62 -6.58
C GLN A 175 5.30 -0.15 -5.76
N THR A 176 6.00 0.92 -6.17
CA THR A 176 7.26 1.36 -5.51
C THR A 176 7.15 1.57 -3.99
N GLY A 177 6.03 2.13 -3.52
CA GLY A 177 5.79 2.35 -2.09
C GLY A 177 5.69 1.04 -1.31
N LEU A 178 5.05 0.04 -1.90
CA LEU A 178 4.88 -1.30 -1.34
C LEU A 178 6.19 -2.07 -1.36
N MET A 179 6.87 -2.13 -2.51
CA MET A 179 8.17 -2.79 -2.66
C MET A 179 9.20 -2.27 -1.68
N ARG A 180 9.23 -0.96 -1.46
CA ARG A 180 10.13 -0.34 -0.48
C ARG A 180 9.78 -0.79 0.95
N GLN A 181 8.50 -0.81 1.31
CA GLN A 181 8.08 -1.11 2.68
C GLN A 181 8.19 -2.58 3.07
N ASN A 182 7.79 -3.49 2.17
CA ASN A 182 7.69 -4.91 2.43
C ASN A 182 9.04 -5.62 2.23
N PHE A 183 9.84 -5.20 1.24
CA PHE A 183 11.10 -5.85 0.96
C PHE A 183 12.30 -5.14 1.60
N GLN A 184 12.42 -3.82 1.40
CA GLN A 184 13.62 -3.09 1.84
C GLN A 184 13.55 -2.72 3.33
N GLU A 185 12.39 -2.25 3.79
CA GLU A 185 12.27 -1.58 5.09
C GLU A 185 11.69 -2.47 6.20
N VAL A 186 11.30 -3.72 5.90
CA VAL A 186 10.82 -4.68 6.89
C VAL A 186 11.84 -4.96 7.99
N SER A 187 13.12 -5.04 7.61
CA SER A 187 14.24 -5.24 8.54
C SER A 187 14.34 -4.12 9.58
N ALA A 188 13.91 -2.89 9.26
CA ALA A 188 13.93 -1.78 10.20
C ALA A 188 12.94 -1.98 11.36
N ARG A 189 11.75 -2.51 11.06
CA ARG A 189 10.70 -2.82 12.04
C ARG A 189 11.09 -4.05 12.86
N TYR A 190 11.53 -5.11 12.19
CA TYR A 190 12.02 -6.33 12.81
C TYR A 190 13.13 -6.06 13.83
N ASN A 191 14.21 -5.40 13.40
CA ASN A 191 15.36 -5.11 14.27
C ASN A 191 15.02 -4.15 15.41
N TYR A 192 13.99 -3.31 15.26
CA TYR A 192 13.54 -2.42 16.32
C TYR A 192 12.82 -3.18 17.43
N LEU A 193 11.94 -4.11 17.05
CA LEU A 193 11.12 -4.89 17.98
C LEU A 193 11.92 -6.02 18.64
N ALA A 194 12.75 -6.73 17.87
CA ALA A 194 13.63 -7.78 18.40
C ALA A 194 14.58 -7.23 19.49
N LYS A 195 15.14 -6.03 19.28
CA LYS A 195 16.00 -5.36 20.29
C LYS A 195 15.27 -4.99 21.59
N ARG A 196 13.93 -5.01 21.58
CA ARG A 196 13.09 -4.72 22.73
C ARG A 196 12.51 -5.99 23.37
N GLY A 197 12.92 -7.17 22.90
CA GLY A 197 12.36 -8.45 23.34
C GLY A 197 10.91 -8.68 22.90
N GLU A 198 10.40 -7.89 21.95
CA GLU A 198 9.05 -8.06 21.44
C GLU A 198 9.01 -9.16 20.37
N TYR A 199 7.92 -9.94 20.34
CA TYR A 199 7.72 -10.97 19.32
C TYR A 199 7.74 -10.38 17.92
N VAL A 200 8.45 -11.06 17.02
CA VAL A 200 8.49 -10.78 15.59
C VAL A 200 8.38 -12.10 14.83
N PRO A 201 7.54 -12.19 13.79
CA PRO A 201 7.44 -13.41 12.99
C PRO A 201 8.72 -13.60 12.16
N ALA A 202 8.98 -14.86 11.77
CA ALA A 202 10.08 -15.18 10.88
C ALA A 202 9.91 -14.47 9.53
N ILE A 203 10.98 -13.84 9.06
CA ILE A 203 11.05 -13.16 7.77
C ILE A 203 11.69 -14.13 6.77
N ARG A 204 11.00 -14.43 5.66
CA ARG A 204 11.48 -15.31 4.59
C ARG A 204 12.68 -14.73 3.86
N ARG A 205 12.64 -13.45 3.45
CA ARG A 205 13.61 -12.86 2.52
C ARG A 205 13.90 -11.38 2.82
N PRO A 206 14.54 -11.07 3.97
CA PRO A 206 14.91 -9.68 4.25
C PRO A 206 15.85 -9.15 3.17
N SER A 207 15.60 -7.92 2.70
CA SER A 207 16.56 -7.27 1.81
C SER A 207 17.91 -7.12 2.50
N ARG A 208 18.99 -7.49 1.79
CA ARG A 208 20.37 -7.22 2.21
C ARG A 208 20.73 -5.73 2.14
N LYS A 209 19.89 -4.89 1.54
CA LYS A 209 20.15 -3.46 1.41
C LYS A 209 19.98 -2.77 2.76
N ARG A 210 20.96 -1.94 3.13
CA ARG A 210 20.90 -1.15 4.37
C ARG A 210 19.79 -0.11 4.29
N VAL A 211 18.89 -0.13 5.27
CA VAL A 211 17.88 0.91 5.46
C VAL A 211 18.54 2.16 6.06
N SER A 212 18.32 3.32 5.44
CA SER A 212 18.89 4.57 5.96
C SER A 212 18.29 4.94 7.31
N MET A 213 19.03 5.70 8.14
CA MET A 213 18.58 6.10 9.47
C MET A 213 17.23 6.84 9.45
N LEU A 214 17.01 7.72 8.47
CA LEU A 214 15.74 8.44 8.32
C LEU A 214 14.60 7.51 7.92
N ARG A 215 14.82 6.58 6.98
CA ARG A 215 13.79 5.60 6.60
C ARG A 215 13.47 4.64 7.76
N ARG A 216 14.48 4.24 8.53
CA ARG A 216 14.29 3.49 9.78
C ARG A 216 13.45 4.28 10.77
N ARG A 217 13.74 5.57 10.98
CA ARG A 217 12.94 6.45 11.84
C ARG A 217 11.49 6.54 11.34
N ILE A 218 11.26 6.71 10.05
CA ILE A 218 9.91 6.72 9.48
C ILE A 218 9.16 5.43 9.80
N GLN A 219 9.79 4.26 9.63
CA GLN A 219 9.14 2.99 9.95
C GLN A 219 8.83 2.82 11.43
N ILE A 220 9.74 3.26 12.32
CA ILE A 220 9.50 3.24 13.77
C ILE A 220 8.35 4.17 14.16
N GLU A 221 8.29 5.37 13.59
CA GLU A 221 7.17 6.28 13.86
C GLU A 221 5.85 5.72 13.32
N ARG A 222 5.83 4.98 12.21
CA ARG A 222 4.61 4.30 11.75
C ARG A 222 4.14 3.21 12.71
N LEU A 223 5.06 2.39 13.24
CA LEU A 223 4.73 1.39 14.27
C LEU A 223 4.11 2.07 15.51
N ARG A 224 4.71 3.18 15.95
CA ARG A 224 4.22 3.96 17.09
C ARG A 224 2.85 4.58 16.82
N THR A 225 2.67 5.22 15.68
CA THR A 225 1.40 5.81 15.26
C THR A 225 0.30 4.74 15.18
N SER A 226 0.60 3.55 14.66
CA SER A 226 -0.36 2.43 14.65
C SER A 226 -0.81 2.07 16.07
N ARG A 227 0.13 1.80 16.99
CA ARG A 227 -0.19 1.43 18.38
C ARG A 227 -1.01 2.51 19.07
N VAL A 228 -0.53 3.76 19.04
CA VAL A 228 -1.20 4.89 19.68
C VAL A 228 -2.59 5.13 19.11
N SER A 229 -2.81 4.91 17.80
CA SER A 229 -4.14 5.08 17.22
C SER A 229 -5.18 4.09 17.76
N HIS A 230 -4.80 2.84 18.03
CA HIS A 230 -5.72 1.87 18.64
C HIS A 230 -6.08 2.26 20.07
N ASP A 231 -5.07 2.64 20.88
CA ASP A 231 -5.28 3.04 22.28
C ASP A 231 -6.09 4.35 22.38
N ALA A 232 -5.75 5.34 21.55
CA ALA A 232 -6.45 6.61 21.50
C ALA A 232 -7.91 6.44 21.09
N TRP A 233 -8.19 5.54 20.16
CA TRP A 233 -9.55 5.25 19.70
C TRP A 233 -10.40 4.65 20.80
N LEU A 234 -9.87 3.65 21.52
CA LEU A 234 -10.57 3.03 22.63
C LEU A 234 -10.98 4.05 23.71
N LEU A 235 -10.08 5.00 24.01
CA LEU A 235 -10.37 6.05 24.98
C LEU A 235 -11.39 7.06 24.46
N ALA A 236 -11.34 7.40 23.17
CA ALA A 236 -12.27 8.34 22.55
C ALA A 236 -13.70 7.78 22.52
N VAL A 237 -13.89 6.52 22.09
CA VAL A 237 -15.20 5.87 22.06
C VAL A 237 -15.78 5.75 23.47
N ARG A 238 -14.98 5.39 24.47
CA ARG A 238 -15.44 5.29 25.87
C ARG A 238 -15.88 6.63 26.46
N ALA A 239 -15.28 7.72 26.01
CA ALA A 239 -15.58 9.07 26.48
C ALA A 239 -16.59 9.80 25.58
N ASP A 240 -17.02 9.17 24.49
CA ASP A 240 -17.78 9.80 23.40
C ASP A 240 -17.16 11.15 22.95
N ASP A 241 -15.82 11.21 22.88
CA ASP A 241 -15.05 12.42 22.57
C ASP A 241 -14.04 12.17 21.46
N LEU A 242 -14.43 12.44 20.22
CA LEU A 242 -13.53 12.40 19.06
C LEU A 242 -12.35 13.39 19.19
N ALA A 243 -12.53 14.53 19.84
CA ALA A 243 -11.42 15.47 20.04
C ALA A 243 -10.36 14.90 20.99
N ALA A 244 -10.71 14.00 21.91
CA ALA A 244 -9.74 13.26 22.72
C ALA A 244 -8.84 12.35 21.88
N PHE A 245 -9.36 11.81 20.77
CA PHE A 245 -8.54 11.08 19.81
C PHE A 245 -7.54 12.02 19.13
N ASP A 246 -8.00 13.17 18.65
CA ASP A 246 -7.18 14.14 17.91
C ASP A 246 -6.00 14.64 18.72
N ARG A 247 -6.26 15.04 19.97
CA ARG A 247 -5.21 15.48 20.91
C ARG A 247 -4.14 14.42 21.12
N ARG A 248 -4.52 13.14 21.21
CA ARG A 248 -3.56 12.03 21.37
C ARG A 248 -2.78 11.70 20.10
N MET A 249 -3.39 11.90 18.93
CA MET A 249 -2.79 11.58 17.64
C MET A 249 -1.89 12.67 17.07
N GLU A 250 -2.01 13.91 17.54
CA GLU A 250 -1.24 15.06 17.06
C GLU A 250 0.28 14.81 17.12
N ALA A 251 0.81 14.44 18.30
CA ALA A 251 2.25 14.27 18.48
C ALA A 251 2.84 13.09 17.67
N PRO A 252 2.26 11.87 17.65
CA PRO A 252 2.71 10.78 16.77
C PRO A 252 2.72 11.16 15.29
N ILE A 253 1.65 11.79 14.81
CA ILE A 253 1.52 12.20 13.41
C ILE A 253 2.58 13.24 13.06
N GLU A 254 2.82 14.22 13.92
CA GLU A 254 3.80 15.26 13.63
C GLU A 254 5.25 14.73 13.71
N ARG A 255 5.55 13.77 14.59
CA ARG A 255 6.84 13.05 14.56
C ARG A 255 7.06 12.31 13.25
N TYR A 256 6.04 11.61 12.75
CA TYR A 256 6.08 10.95 11.46
C TYR A 256 6.27 11.95 10.31
N ARG A 257 5.47 13.02 10.28
CA ARG A 257 5.53 14.05 9.24
C ARG A 257 6.88 14.75 9.21
N ARG A 258 7.47 15.08 10.37
CA ARG A 258 8.84 15.62 10.46
C ARG A 258 9.85 14.67 9.82
N ALA A 259 9.83 13.38 10.17
CA ALA A 259 10.75 12.40 9.61
C ALA A 259 10.59 12.29 8.07
N GLN A 260 9.35 12.29 7.58
CA GLN A 260 9.04 12.33 6.14
C GLN A 260 9.58 13.59 5.45
N ARG A 261 9.32 14.78 6.02
CA ARG A 261 9.76 16.06 5.44
C ARG A 261 11.28 16.13 5.35
N THR A 262 11.99 15.70 6.39
CA THR A 262 13.45 15.63 6.40
C THR A 262 13.99 14.67 5.34
N GLU A 263 13.40 13.48 5.21
CA GLU A 263 13.81 12.51 4.20
C GLU A 263 13.62 13.05 2.77
N ARG A 264 12.46 13.67 2.49
CA ARG A 264 12.18 14.28 1.18
C ARG A 264 13.13 15.43 0.85
N ARG A 265 13.43 16.30 1.83
CA ARG A 265 14.37 17.43 1.67
C ARG A 265 15.77 16.94 1.32
N LEU A 266 16.25 15.87 1.94
CA LEU A 266 17.58 15.32 1.68
C LEU A 266 17.65 14.46 0.41
N ARG A 267 16.52 13.92 -0.04
CA ARG A 267 16.45 13.10 -1.25
C ARG A 267 16.52 13.94 -2.53
N LYS A 268 15.82 15.07 -2.60
CA LYS A 268 15.77 15.92 -3.81
C LYS A 268 17.17 16.33 -4.34
N PRO A 269 18.10 16.83 -3.49
CA PRO A 269 19.45 17.18 -3.94
C PRO A 269 20.25 15.95 -4.40
N ARG A 270 20.13 14.82 -3.70
CA ARG A 270 20.81 13.56 -4.06
C ARG A 270 20.36 13.02 -5.41
N GLU A 271 19.07 13.09 -5.71
CA GLU A 271 18.54 12.69 -7.01
C GLU A 271 18.98 13.65 -8.12
N ALA A 272 19.05 14.96 -7.85
CA ALA A 272 19.54 15.96 -8.80
C ALA A 272 21.03 15.75 -9.10
N LEU A 273 21.86 15.59 -8.07
CA LEU A 273 23.29 15.26 -8.20
C LEU A 273 23.48 13.94 -8.95
N GLY A 274 22.75 12.88 -8.60
CA GLY A 274 22.85 11.59 -9.29
C GLY A 274 22.39 11.63 -10.76
N ARG A 275 21.49 12.56 -11.14
CA ARG A 275 21.17 12.81 -12.55
C ARG A 275 22.30 13.56 -13.25
N LEU A 276 22.89 14.57 -12.61
CA LEU A 276 24.03 15.32 -13.14
C LEU A 276 25.24 14.40 -13.38
N TRP A 277 25.58 13.57 -12.40
CA TRP A 277 26.67 12.59 -12.49
C TRP A 277 26.45 11.57 -13.61
N ARG A 278 25.24 11.04 -13.78
CA ARG A 278 24.92 10.13 -14.90
C ARG A 278 25.03 10.82 -16.26
N LYS A 279 24.60 12.08 -16.36
CA LYS A 279 24.77 12.89 -17.59
C LYS A 279 26.25 13.16 -17.89
N LEU A 280 27.07 13.40 -16.87
CA LEU A 280 28.51 13.58 -17.02
C LEU A 280 29.18 12.27 -17.48
N GLN A 281 28.85 11.13 -16.86
CA GLN A 281 29.36 9.82 -17.26
C GLN A 281 28.95 9.43 -18.69
N SER A 282 27.70 9.70 -19.10
CA SER A 282 27.27 9.43 -20.48
C SER A 282 27.99 10.32 -21.49
N ARG A 283 28.27 11.59 -21.14
CA ARG A 283 29.06 12.49 -21.99
C ARG A 283 30.52 12.05 -22.09
N SER A 284 31.14 11.66 -20.98
CA SER A 284 32.50 11.10 -20.97
C SER A 284 32.60 9.80 -21.76
N ALA A 285 31.59 8.92 -21.68
CA ALA A 285 31.53 7.70 -22.48
C ALA A 285 31.38 7.96 -23.99
N LEU A 286 30.58 8.96 -24.38
CA LEU A 286 30.44 9.40 -25.78
C LEU A 286 31.75 10.00 -26.32
N ILE A 287 32.45 10.82 -25.53
CA ILE A 287 33.75 11.39 -25.90
C ILE A 287 34.80 10.28 -26.05
N ALA A 288 34.85 9.32 -25.12
CA ALA A 288 35.77 8.18 -25.19
C ALA A 288 35.47 7.19 -26.33
N ALA A 289 34.24 7.14 -26.84
CA ALA A 289 33.87 6.38 -28.03
C ALA A 289 34.27 7.11 -29.32
N SER A 290 34.08 8.44 -29.38
CA SER A 290 34.49 9.28 -30.51
C SER A 290 36.01 9.27 -30.71
N ILE A 291 36.81 9.32 -29.63
CA ILE A 291 38.28 9.24 -29.71
C ILE A 291 38.77 7.87 -30.20
N ARG A 292 38.02 6.80 -29.93
CA ARG A 292 38.36 5.43 -30.38
C ARG A 292 37.97 5.17 -31.84
N GLY A 293 36.88 5.76 -32.33
CA GLY A 293 36.48 5.67 -33.74
C GLY A 293 37.30 6.55 -34.70
N ALA A 294 38.02 7.56 -34.20
CA ALA A 294 38.91 8.40 -35.00
C ALA A 294 40.34 7.84 -35.15
N ARG A 295 40.64 6.68 -34.55
CA ARG A 295 41.95 5.99 -34.60
C ARG A 295 41.91 4.68 -35.40
N SER A 296 40.79 4.38 -36.06
CA SER A 296 40.62 3.29 -37.03
C SER A 296 40.50 3.86 -38.43
#